data_AF-A0A9D7M3D6-F1
#
_entry.id   AF-A0A9D7M3D6-F1
#
_cell.length_a   1.000
_cell.length_b   1.000
_cell.length_c   1.000
_cell.angle_alpha   90.00
_cell.angle_beta   90.00
_cell.angle_gamma   90.00
#
_symmetry.space_group_name_H-M   'P 1'
#
loop_
_entity.id
_entity.type
_entity.pdbx_description
1 polymer ?
#
loop_
_entity_poly.entity_id
_entity_poly.type
_entity_poly.pdbx_seq_one_letter_code
_entity_poly.pdbx_strand_id
1 'polypeptide(L)'
;MLYFLVSIVLFSLVVWKYADSLIAGLAFITFVCLILLNTYENPNLLLFVPFIIALISGITIYLSDRKIKSATHIYYLKSFQVLKFLSLLTLYISLNYFVVKEGYALSRSINGGTEVSPTEAAIQNQIDENFLSINETYADTTQESAALRDRLTAENDKLYMQLGMENQKRMELDDQRSIPFGVLFMFLTAIIPLAYILAGLYKKDRITLISGLFILFLSALTFQKYNPAIQPEWLLTLGGILLLVVSFGATRYLRSNNKVFDVKEPVPSDDFLQAEGIVLGSTFSTIGSPMQADNQFGGGQFGGGGAGSSF
;
A
#
# COMPACT_ATOMS: atom_id res chain seq x y z
N MET A 1 -5.63 -17.39 -11.38
CA MET A 1 -6.50 -16.41 -12.08
C MET A 1 -7.98 -16.59 -11.80
N LEU A 2 -8.57 -17.77 -12.03
CA LEU A 2 -10.01 -18.00 -11.83
C LEU A 2 -10.51 -17.60 -10.42
N TYR A 3 -9.77 -17.96 -9.37
CA TYR A 3 -10.12 -17.61 -7.99
C TYR A 3 -10.26 -16.10 -7.76
N PHE A 4 -9.36 -15.27 -8.30
CA PHE A 4 -9.42 -13.81 -8.15
C PHE A 4 -10.64 -13.21 -8.87
N LEU A 5 -10.97 -13.71 -10.06
CA LEU A 5 -12.17 -13.28 -10.79
C LEU A 5 -13.44 -13.61 -10.00
N VAL A 6 -13.54 -14.85 -9.49
CA VAL A 6 -14.67 -15.28 -8.68
C VAL A 6 -14.78 -14.45 -7.39
N SER A 7 -13.66 -14.21 -6.70
CA SER A 7 -13.62 -13.37 -5.49
C SER A 7 -14.08 -11.94 -5.75
N ILE A 8 -13.66 -11.31 -6.86
CA ILE A 8 -14.10 -9.95 -7.21
C ILE A 8 -15.61 -9.90 -7.44
N VAL A 9 -16.18 -10.87 -8.15
CA VAL A 9 -17.62 -10.94 -8.38
C VAL A 9 -18.36 -11.12 -7.06
N LEU A 10 -17.91 -12.04 -6.20
CA LEU A 10 -18.52 -12.28 -4.89
C LEU A 10 -18.45 -11.03 -4.00
N PHE A 11 -17.28 -10.41 -3.86
CA PHE A 11 -17.14 -9.19 -3.05
C PHE A 11 -17.98 -8.05 -3.60
N SER A 12 -18.09 -7.90 -4.92
CA SER A 12 -18.95 -6.88 -5.53
C SER A 12 -20.43 -7.10 -5.21
N LEU A 13 -20.91 -8.35 -5.24
CA LEU A 13 -22.28 -8.70 -4.85
C LEU A 13 -22.54 -8.43 -3.37
N VAL A 14 -21.57 -8.74 -2.51
CA VAL A 14 -21.68 -8.51 -1.06
C VAL A 14 -21.65 -7.01 -0.75
N VAL A 15 -20.79 -6.23 -1.40
CA VAL A 15 -20.79 -4.76 -1.27
C VAL A 15 -22.11 -4.20 -1.75
N TRP A 16 -22.63 -4.65 -2.89
CA TRP A 16 -23.94 -4.21 -3.39
C TRP A 16 -25.05 -4.50 -2.38
N LYS A 17 -25.06 -5.68 -1.74
CA LYS A 17 -26.12 -6.05 -0.79
C LYS A 17 -25.98 -5.39 0.59
N TYR A 18 -24.77 -5.32 1.14
CA TYR A 18 -24.54 -4.97 2.54
C TYR A 18 -23.83 -3.63 2.76
N ALA A 19 -23.38 -2.98 1.68
CA ALA A 19 -22.57 -1.76 1.71
C ALA A 19 -21.40 -1.78 2.71
N ASP A 20 -20.81 -2.95 2.91
CA ASP A 20 -19.71 -3.11 3.85
C ASP A 20 -18.42 -2.47 3.28
N SER A 21 -17.84 -1.58 4.07
CA SER A 21 -16.65 -0.82 3.67
C SER A 21 -15.36 -1.64 3.65
N LEU A 22 -15.24 -2.67 4.48
CA LEU A 22 -14.09 -3.59 4.49
C LEU A 22 -14.10 -4.45 3.24
N ILE A 23 -15.28 -4.95 2.87
CA ILE A 23 -15.44 -5.81 1.68
C ILE A 23 -15.20 -5.00 0.40
N ALA A 24 -15.60 -3.72 0.39
CA ALA A 24 -15.24 -2.82 -0.71
C ALA A 24 -13.72 -2.65 -0.84
N GLY A 25 -13.01 -2.50 0.29
CA GLY A 25 -11.54 -2.47 0.31
C GLY A 25 -10.92 -3.76 -0.21
N LEU A 26 -11.40 -4.93 0.25
CA LEU A 26 -10.93 -6.24 -0.21
C LEU A 26 -11.17 -6.46 -1.70
N ALA A 27 -12.33 -6.06 -2.23
CA ALA A 27 -12.63 -6.11 -3.65
C ALA A 27 -11.58 -5.33 -4.46
N PHE A 28 -11.25 -4.12 -4.01
CA PHE A 28 -10.26 -3.26 -4.67
C PHE A 28 -8.85 -3.86 -4.62
N ILE A 29 -8.39 -4.34 -3.45
CA ILE A 29 -7.09 -5.00 -3.33
C ILE A 29 -7.01 -6.22 -4.25
N THR A 30 -8.06 -7.05 -4.25
CA THR A 30 -8.15 -8.25 -5.09
C THR A 30 -8.06 -7.88 -6.58
N PHE A 31 -8.72 -6.79 -6.99
CA PHE A 31 -8.65 -6.29 -8.35
C PHE A 31 -7.24 -5.84 -8.75
N VAL A 32 -6.55 -5.08 -7.88
CA VAL A 32 -5.16 -4.66 -8.12
C VAL A 32 -4.22 -5.87 -8.19
N CYS A 33 -4.36 -6.83 -7.27
CA CYS A 33 -3.58 -8.08 -7.29
C CYS A 33 -3.79 -8.88 -8.57
N LEU A 34 -5.03 -8.96 -9.07
CA LEU A 34 -5.33 -9.63 -10.33
C LEU A 34 -4.55 -8.99 -11.49
N ILE A 35 -4.50 -7.66 -11.57
CA ILE A 35 -3.75 -6.95 -12.62
C ILE A 35 -2.25 -7.27 -12.52
N LEU A 36 -1.68 -7.20 -11.31
CA LEU A 36 -0.27 -7.48 -11.07
C LEU A 36 0.10 -8.90 -11.50
N LEU A 37 -0.68 -9.89 -11.09
CA LEU A 37 -0.39 -11.29 -11.41
C LEU A 37 -0.50 -11.58 -12.92
N ASN A 38 -1.46 -10.97 -13.62
CA ASN A 38 -1.58 -11.17 -15.08
C ASN A 38 -0.43 -10.53 -15.85
N THR A 39 0.16 -9.47 -15.27
CA THR A 39 1.22 -8.73 -15.94
C THR A 39 2.60 -9.30 -15.66
N TYR A 40 2.76 -10.02 -14.56
CA TYR A 40 4.05 -10.56 -14.11
C TYR A 40 4.70 -11.52 -15.12
N GLU A 41 3.90 -12.28 -15.87
CA GLU A 41 4.37 -13.24 -16.88
C GLU A 41 4.92 -12.55 -18.15
N ASN A 42 4.65 -11.24 -18.34
CA ASN A 42 4.99 -10.51 -19.56
C ASN A 42 5.93 -9.32 -19.25
N PRO A 43 7.25 -9.45 -19.50
CA PRO A 43 8.23 -8.41 -19.18
C PRO A 43 7.94 -7.05 -19.82
N ASN A 44 7.40 -7.04 -21.04
CA ASN A 44 7.08 -5.82 -21.78
C ASN A 44 5.92 -5.03 -21.14
N LEU A 45 4.95 -5.74 -20.54
CA LEU A 45 3.81 -5.10 -19.89
C LEU A 45 4.18 -4.53 -18.52
N LEU A 46 5.23 -5.06 -17.88
CA LEU A 46 5.70 -4.61 -16.58
C LEU A 46 6.09 -3.12 -16.55
N LEU A 47 6.63 -2.61 -17.67
CA LEU A 47 6.96 -1.20 -17.81
C LEU A 47 5.73 -0.29 -17.69
N PHE A 48 4.57 -0.79 -18.11
CA PHE A 48 3.31 -0.04 -18.13
C PHE A 48 2.45 -0.24 -16.88
N VAL A 49 2.66 -1.31 -16.12
CA VAL A 49 1.98 -1.60 -14.84
C VAL A 49 1.83 -0.39 -13.93
N PRO A 50 2.90 0.35 -13.58
CA PRO A 50 2.77 1.47 -12.65
C PRO A 50 1.78 2.52 -13.17
N PHE A 51 1.78 2.79 -14.48
CA PHE A 51 0.87 3.76 -15.10
C PHE A 51 -0.57 3.23 -15.20
N ILE A 52 -0.76 1.95 -15.50
CA ILE A 52 -2.08 1.31 -15.54
C ILE A 52 -2.73 1.35 -14.15
N ILE A 53 -1.99 0.96 -13.12
CA ILE A 53 -2.48 0.98 -11.73
C ILE A 53 -2.76 2.42 -11.27
N ALA A 54 -1.89 3.37 -11.62
CA ALA A 54 -2.10 4.78 -11.32
C ALA A 54 -3.37 5.32 -12.01
N LEU A 55 -3.59 4.98 -13.28
CA LEU A 55 -4.76 5.41 -14.05
C LEU A 55 -6.05 4.85 -13.46
N ILE A 56 -6.09 3.55 -13.18
CA ILE A 56 -7.23 2.89 -12.53
C ILE A 56 -7.53 3.54 -11.18
N SER A 57 -6.48 3.74 -10.36
CA SER A 57 -6.62 4.37 -9.06
C SER A 57 -7.15 5.81 -9.19
N GLY A 58 -6.65 6.59 -10.16
CA GLY A 58 -7.14 7.93 -10.47
C GLY A 58 -8.63 7.95 -10.84
N ILE A 59 -9.08 7.00 -11.66
CA ILE A 59 -10.50 6.83 -11.99
C ILE A 59 -11.31 6.50 -10.74
N THR A 60 -10.84 5.56 -9.91
CA THR A 60 -11.53 5.20 -8.66
C THR A 60 -11.65 6.39 -7.70
N ILE A 61 -10.60 7.21 -7.57
CA ILE A 61 -10.62 8.44 -6.77
C ILE A 61 -11.67 9.40 -7.30
N TYR A 62 -11.67 9.67 -8.60
CA TYR A 62 -12.62 10.59 -9.23
C TYR A 62 -14.08 10.15 -9.06
N LEU A 63 -14.36 8.86 -9.29
CA LEU A 63 -15.71 8.30 -9.13
C LEU A 63 -16.15 8.35 -7.66
N SER A 64 -15.26 8.01 -6.74
CA SER A 64 -15.54 8.07 -5.30
C SER A 64 -15.80 9.50 -4.84
N ASP A 65 -15.02 10.48 -5.30
CA ASP A 65 -15.23 11.90 -5.02
C ASP A 65 -16.60 12.38 -5.49
N ARG A 66 -16.97 12.01 -6.73
CA ARG A 66 -18.27 12.38 -7.30
C ARG A 66 -19.43 11.80 -6.48
N LYS A 67 -19.31 10.54 -6.05
CA LYS A 67 -20.35 9.85 -5.26
C LYS A 67 -20.43 10.37 -3.83
N ILE A 68 -19.30 10.63 -3.17
CA ILE A 68 -19.26 11.22 -1.82
C ILE A 68 -19.92 12.60 -1.80
N LYS A 69 -19.61 13.46 -2.79
CA LYS A 69 -20.18 14.82 -2.87
C LYS A 69 -21.67 14.85 -3.21
N SER A 70 -22.15 13.87 -3.98
CA SER A 70 -23.55 13.82 -4.36
C SER A 70 -24.49 13.53 -3.18
N ALA A 71 -23.99 12.94 -2.08
CA ALA A 71 -24.75 12.55 -0.87
C ALA A 71 -26.04 11.72 -1.11
N THR A 72 -26.29 11.28 -2.35
CA THR A 72 -27.50 10.55 -2.75
C THR A 72 -27.53 9.11 -2.24
N HIS A 73 -26.38 8.57 -1.84
CA HIS A 73 -26.21 7.17 -1.46
C HIS A 73 -25.57 7.07 -0.07
N ILE A 74 -26.27 7.57 0.95
CA ILE A 74 -25.80 7.59 2.35
C ILE A 74 -25.30 6.20 2.78
N TYR A 75 -26.02 5.16 2.37
CA TYR A 75 -25.71 3.77 2.68
C TYR A 75 -24.30 3.33 2.24
N TYR A 76 -23.80 3.79 1.09
CA TYR A 76 -22.50 3.39 0.53
C TYR A 76 -21.37 4.39 0.82
N LEU A 77 -21.65 5.45 1.58
CA LEU A 77 -20.73 6.56 1.77
C LEU A 77 -19.40 6.10 2.38
N LYS A 78 -19.44 5.24 3.41
CA LYS A 78 -18.24 4.67 4.04
C LYS A 78 -17.41 3.83 3.05
N SER A 79 -18.07 3.06 2.19
CA SER A 79 -17.39 2.24 1.17
C SER A 79 -16.66 3.09 0.14
N PHE A 80 -17.26 4.20 -0.32
CA PHE A 80 -16.58 5.14 -1.21
C PHE A 80 -15.41 5.87 -0.52
N GLN A 81 -15.53 6.18 0.78
CA GLN A 81 -14.42 6.77 1.54
C GLN A 81 -13.23 5.80 1.65
N VAL A 82 -13.48 4.52 1.94
CA VAL A 82 -12.44 3.48 1.97
C VAL A 82 -11.81 3.29 0.60
N LEU A 83 -12.62 3.16 -0.46
CA LEU A 83 -12.12 3.03 -1.83
C LEU A 83 -11.24 4.21 -2.24
N LYS A 84 -11.66 5.43 -1.90
CA LYS A 84 -10.86 6.64 -2.15
C LYS A 84 -9.52 6.60 -1.40
N PHE A 85 -9.53 6.27 -0.12
CA PHE A 85 -8.31 6.18 0.68
C PHE A 85 -7.34 5.12 0.11
N LEU A 86 -7.85 3.93 -0.19
CA LEU A 86 -7.05 2.83 -0.72
C LEU A 86 -6.49 3.16 -2.11
N SER A 87 -7.30 3.75 -2.99
CA SER A 87 -6.84 4.16 -4.32
C SER A 87 -5.82 5.30 -4.28
N LEU A 88 -5.92 6.26 -3.36
CA LEU A 88 -4.89 7.28 -3.14
C LEU A 88 -3.54 6.66 -2.77
N LEU A 89 -3.56 5.66 -1.87
CA LEU A 89 -2.39 4.92 -1.43
C LEU A 89 -1.82 4.04 -2.55
N THR A 90 -2.67 3.31 -3.26
CA THR A 90 -2.27 2.47 -4.41
C THR A 90 -1.70 3.29 -5.55
N LEU A 91 -2.25 4.47 -5.86
CA LEU A 91 -1.68 5.38 -6.85
C LEU A 91 -0.25 5.75 -6.48
N TYR A 92 -0.03 6.15 -5.23
CA TYR A 92 1.31 6.48 -4.74
C TYR A 92 2.25 5.28 -4.81
N ILE A 93 1.84 4.11 -4.32
CA ILE A 93 2.66 2.89 -4.34
C ILE A 93 3.04 2.52 -5.78
N SER A 94 2.11 2.65 -6.73
CA SER A 94 2.39 2.31 -8.13
C SER A 94 3.43 3.22 -8.78
N LEU A 95 3.51 4.48 -8.36
CA LEU A 95 4.45 5.46 -8.91
C LEU A 95 5.67 5.70 -8.00
N ASN A 96 5.78 4.96 -6.90
CA ASN A 96 6.88 5.09 -5.97
C ASN A 96 8.14 4.43 -6.55
N TYR A 97 9.26 5.16 -6.49
CA TYR A 97 10.53 4.72 -7.05
C TYR A 97 11.03 3.40 -6.45
N PHE A 98 10.94 3.22 -5.13
CA PHE A 98 11.35 1.97 -4.47
C PHE A 98 10.55 0.78 -4.98
N VAL A 99 9.23 0.92 -5.01
CA VAL A 99 8.32 -0.17 -5.40
C VAL A 99 8.53 -0.58 -6.85
N VAL A 100 8.68 0.39 -7.76
CA VAL A 100 8.94 0.10 -9.17
C VAL A 100 10.31 -0.54 -9.37
N LYS A 101 11.36 -0.08 -8.64
CA LYS A 101 12.68 -0.70 -8.68
C LYS A 101 12.62 -2.18 -8.30
N GLU A 102 12.02 -2.44 -7.15
CA GLU A 102 11.94 -3.78 -6.58
C GLU A 102 11.08 -4.70 -7.46
N GLY A 103 9.93 -4.21 -7.93
CA GLY A 103 9.07 -4.97 -8.84
C GLY A 103 9.77 -5.33 -10.16
N TYR A 104 10.53 -4.39 -10.72
CA TYR A 104 11.30 -4.63 -11.95
C TYR A 104 12.49 -5.59 -11.73
N ALA A 105 13.17 -5.48 -10.58
CA ALA A 105 14.24 -6.41 -10.20
C ALA A 105 13.70 -7.84 -9.98
N LEU A 106 12.60 -7.99 -9.25
CA LEU A 106 11.93 -9.27 -9.00
C LEU A 106 11.48 -9.94 -10.29
N SER A 107 10.94 -9.21 -11.25
CA SER A 107 10.55 -9.82 -12.53
C SER A 107 11.74 -10.31 -13.36
N ARG A 108 12.87 -9.57 -13.33
CA ARG A 108 14.10 -10.00 -14.01
C ARG A 108 14.73 -11.22 -13.35
N SER A 109 14.60 -11.39 -12.03
CA SER A 109 15.09 -12.59 -11.36
C SER A 109 14.27 -13.83 -11.69
N ILE A 110 12.93 -13.73 -11.77
CA ILE A 110 12.06 -14.88 -12.06
C ILE A 110 12.07 -15.26 -13.54
N ASN A 111 12.09 -14.30 -14.46
CA ASN A 111 12.09 -14.60 -15.90
C ASN A 111 13.43 -15.14 -16.43
N GLY A 112 14.37 -15.44 -15.52
CA GLY A 112 15.76 -15.71 -15.82
C GLY A 112 16.38 -14.43 -16.38
N GLY A 113 17.33 -13.84 -15.67
CA GLY A 113 18.26 -12.91 -16.30
C GLY A 113 18.97 -13.67 -17.42
N THR A 114 18.40 -13.67 -18.61
CA THR A 114 18.72 -14.57 -19.73
C THR A 114 20.01 -14.17 -20.44
N GLU A 115 20.75 -13.24 -19.86
CA GLU A 115 22.16 -13.07 -20.09
C GLU A 115 22.89 -13.70 -18.91
N VAL A 116 23.05 -15.03 -18.95
CA VAL A 116 24.23 -15.65 -18.34
C VAL A 116 25.39 -14.90 -19.00
N SER A 117 26.20 -14.20 -18.20
CA SER A 117 27.33 -13.45 -18.76
C SER A 117 28.13 -14.40 -19.64
N PRO A 118 28.63 -14.00 -20.82
CA PRO A 118 29.45 -14.88 -21.65
C PRO A 118 30.58 -15.56 -20.85
N THR A 119 31.08 -14.87 -19.81
CA THR A 119 32.03 -15.39 -18.82
C THR A 119 31.45 -16.50 -17.92
N GLU A 120 30.25 -16.31 -17.35
CA GLU A 120 29.58 -17.31 -16.51
C GLU A 120 29.26 -18.58 -17.30
N ALA A 121 28.82 -18.43 -18.56
CA ALA A 121 28.53 -19.55 -19.45
C ALA A 121 29.81 -20.31 -19.82
N ALA A 122 30.92 -19.60 -20.07
CA ALA A 122 32.21 -20.21 -20.33
C ALA A 122 32.72 -21.01 -19.11
N ILE A 123 32.60 -20.46 -17.91
CA ILE A 123 32.99 -21.14 -16.66
C ILE A 123 32.14 -22.40 -16.45
N GLN A 124 30.83 -22.31 -16.63
CA GLN A 124 29.94 -23.46 -16.47
C GLN A 124 30.24 -24.55 -17.50
N ASN A 125 30.46 -24.18 -18.77
CA ASN A 125 30.84 -25.14 -19.81
C ASN A 125 32.17 -25.84 -19.48
N GLN A 126 33.17 -25.11 -18.97
CA GLN A 126 34.45 -25.70 -18.58
C GLN A 126 34.31 -26.66 -17.39
N ILE A 127 33.45 -26.34 -16.42
CA ILE A 127 33.10 -27.26 -15.32
C ILE A 127 32.48 -28.55 -15.88
N ASP A 128 31.52 -28.42 -16.79
CA ASP A 128 30.83 -29.56 -17.39
C ASP A 128 31.79 -30.45 -18.22
N GLU A 129 32.71 -29.86 -18.98
CA GLU A 129 33.78 -30.56 -19.70
C GLU A 129 34.73 -31.31 -18.75
N ASN A 130 35.11 -30.68 -17.63
CA ASN A 130 35.93 -31.31 -16.62
C ASN A 130 35.22 -32.50 -15.96
N PHE A 131 33.91 -32.42 -15.70
CA PHE A 131 33.13 -33.55 -15.20
C PHE A 131 33.07 -34.72 -16.17
N LEU A 132 32.88 -34.45 -17.47
CA LEU A 132 32.90 -35.49 -18.50
C LEU A 132 34.27 -36.19 -18.53
N SER A 133 35.35 -35.40 -18.52
CA SER A 133 36.73 -35.91 -18.50
C SER A 133 37.01 -36.75 -17.25
N ILE A 134 36.57 -36.29 -16.07
CA ILE A 134 36.66 -37.06 -14.82
C ILE A 134 35.88 -38.38 -14.93
N ASN A 135 34.66 -38.35 -15.50
CA ASN A 135 33.83 -39.54 -15.61
C ASN A 135 34.48 -40.62 -16.50
N GLU A 136 35.09 -40.20 -17.62
CA GLU A 136 35.83 -41.07 -18.54
C GLU A 136 37.04 -41.75 -17.87
N THR A 137 37.70 -41.06 -16.94
CA THR A 137 38.89 -41.59 -16.25
C THR A 137 38.58 -42.69 -15.23
N TYR A 138 37.33 -42.88 -14.76
CA TYR A 138 37.02 -43.94 -13.79
C TYR A 138 37.11 -45.36 -14.37
N ALA A 139 37.07 -45.50 -15.71
CA ALA A 139 37.29 -46.77 -16.37
C ALA A 139 38.76 -47.23 -16.31
N ASP A 140 39.69 -46.29 -16.09
CA ASP A 140 41.13 -46.55 -16.02
C ASP A 140 41.65 -46.43 -14.58
N THR A 141 42.38 -47.44 -14.10
CA THR A 141 42.92 -47.51 -12.74
C THR A 141 44.39 -47.06 -12.63
N THR A 142 44.95 -46.49 -13.69
CA THR A 142 46.31 -45.97 -13.70
C THR A 142 46.53 -44.82 -12.70
N GLN A 143 47.78 -44.65 -12.28
CA GLN A 143 48.17 -43.52 -11.42
C GLN A 143 48.02 -42.17 -12.15
N GLU A 144 48.13 -42.17 -13.48
CA GLU A 144 47.93 -40.99 -14.31
C GLU A 144 46.46 -40.55 -14.35
N SER A 145 45.52 -41.50 -14.49
CA SER A 145 44.08 -41.21 -14.42
C SER A 145 43.67 -40.70 -13.04
N ALA A 146 44.29 -41.20 -11.96
CA ALA A 146 44.10 -40.69 -10.61
C ALA A 146 44.60 -39.24 -10.46
N ALA A 147 45.81 -38.95 -10.93
CA ALA A 147 46.37 -37.60 -10.88
C ALA A 147 45.57 -36.59 -11.73
N LEU A 148 45.01 -37.02 -12.87
CA LEU A 148 44.16 -36.18 -13.71
C LEU A 148 42.84 -35.82 -12.99
N ARG A 149 42.20 -36.78 -12.32
CA ARG A 149 40.99 -36.53 -11.52
C ARG A 149 41.23 -35.51 -10.42
N ASP A 150 42.32 -35.65 -9.66
CA ASP A 150 42.66 -34.72 -8.59
C ASP A 150 42.90 -33.30 -9.13
N ARG A 151 43.57 -33.17 -10.28
CA ARG A 151 43.81 -31.88 -10.94
C ARG A 151 42.51 -31.22 -11.39
N LEU A 152 41.67 -31.95 -12.12
CA LEU A 152 40.39 -31.43 -12.63
C LEU A 152 39.40 -31.12 -11.52
N THR A 153 39.41 -31.90 -10.43
CA THR A 153 38.60 -31.60 -9.23
C THR A 153 39.06 -30.31 -8.57
N ALA A 154 40.38 -30.12 -8.39
CA ALA A 154 40.93 -28.88 -7.85
C ALA A 154 40.73 -27.67 -8.78
N GLU A 155 40.67 -27.89 -10.10
CA GLU A 155 40.32 -26.87 -11.08
C GLU A 155 38.83 -26.49 -10.97
N ASN A 156 37.94 -27.47 -10.87
CA ASN A 156 36.51 -27.24 -10.65
C ASN A 156 36.24 -26.47 -9.37
N ASP A 157 36.94 -26.78 -8.27
CA ASP A 157 36.83 -26.01 -7.03
C ASP A 157 37.13 -24.52 -7.24
N LYS A 158 38.14 -24.19 -8.05
CA LYS A 158 38.47 -22.80 -8.41
C LYS A 158 37.41 -22.18 -9.31
N LEU A 159 36.92 -22.92 -10.30
CA LEU A 159 35.88 -22.46 -11.22
C LEU A 159 34.57 -22.17 -10.48
N TYR A 160 34.19 -23.00 -9.50
CA TYR A 160 33.04 -22.75 -8.63
C TYR A 160 33.21 -21.49 -7.78
N MET A 161 34.41 -21.23 -7.24
CA MET A 161 34.68 -19.97 -6.52
C MET A 161 34.59 -18.76 -7.45
N GLN A 162 35.14 -18.85 -8.67
CA GLN A 162 35.05 -17.78 -9.67
C GLN A 162 33.61 -17.52 -10.10
N LEU A 163 32.83 -18.57 -10.34
CA LEU A 163 31.41 -18.47 -10.66
C LEU A 163 30.62 -17.78 -9.53
N GLY A 164 30.93 -18.10 -8.27
CA GLY A 164 30.35 -17.42 -7.11
C GLY A 164 30.67 -15.93 -7.07
N MET A 165 31.92 -15.56 -7.34
CA MET A 165 32.38 -14.16 -7.39
C MET A 165 31.73 -13.38 -8.54
N GLU A 166 31.65 -13.98 -9.73
CA GLU A 166 31.03 -13.40 -10.92
C GLU A 166 29.53 -13.16 -10.68
N ASN A 167 28.83 -14.14 -10.11
CA ASN A 167 27.42 -14.03 -9.71
C ASN A 167 27.20 -12.90 -8.69
N GLN A 168 28.08 -12.77 -7.69
CA GLN A 168 28.01 -11.69 -6.71
C GLN A 168 28.20 -10.32 -7.35
N LYS A 169 29.22 -10.19 -8.21
CA LYS A 169 29.48 -8.95 -8.96
C LYS A 169 28.31 -8.59 -9.87
N ARG A 170 27.66 -9.57 -10.51
CA ARG A 170 26.44 -9.38 -11.31
C ARG A 170 25.29 -8.85 -10.45
N MET A 171 25.09 -9.40 -9.25
CA MET A 171 24.05 -8.92 -8.33
C MET A 171 24.29 -7.47 -7.89
N GLU A 172 25.54 -7.09 -7.61
CA GLU A 172 25.93 -5.71 -7.28
C GLU A 172 25.71 -4.76 -8.47
N LEU A 173 26.07 -5.19 -9.68
CA LEU A 173 25.85 -4.41 -10.91
C LEU A 173 24.37 -4.25 -11.24
N ASP A 174 23.53 -5.27 -10.98
CA ASP A 174 22.10 -5.19 -11.25
C ASP A 174 21.37 -4.25 -10.29
N ASP A 175 21.82 -4.14 -9.04
CA ASP A 175 21.32 -3.11 -8.11
C ASP A 175 21.70 -1.68 -8.55
N GLN A 176 22.81 -1.53 -9.29
CA GLN A 176 23.20 -0.29 -9.96
C GLN A 176 22.51 -0.05 -11.31
N ARG A 177 21.93 -1.07 -11.97
CA ARG A 177 21.28 -0.88 -13.27
C ARG A 177 20.05 0.01 -13.10
N SER A 178 20.04 1.09 -13.87
CA SER A 178 18.97 2.09 -13.90
C SER A 178 17.66 1.49 -14.39
N ILE A 179 16.60 1.60 -13.59
CA ILE A 179 15.23 1.33 -14.03
C ILE A 179 14.90 2.30 -15.17
N PRO A 180 14.19 1.85 -16.22
CA PRO A 180 13.60 2.77 -17.20
C PRO A 180 12.80 3.86 -16.48
N PHE A 181 13.03 5.12 -16.84
CA PHE A 181 12.37 6.29 -16.24
C PHE A 181 12.62 6.48 -14.72
N GLY A 182 13.72 5.97 -14.16
CA GLY A 182 14.01 6.11 -12.71
C GLY A 182 13.92 7.55 -12.17
N VAL A 183 14.43 8.53 -12.92
CA VAL A 183 14.34 9.96 -12.57
C VAL A 183 12.88 10.44 -12.47
N LEU A 184 12.03 10.02 -13.41
CA LEU A 184 10.60 10.35 -13.41
C LEU A 184 9.92 9.82 -12.14
N PHE A 185 10.15 8.55 -11.80
CA PHE A 185 9.56 7.94 -10.60
C PHE A 185 10.07 8.60 -9.32
N MET A 186 11.32 9.05 -9.28
CA MET A 186 11.86 9.80 -8.14
C MET A 186 11.18 11.17 -8.00
N PHE A 187 10.97 11.90 -9.10
CA PHE A 187 10.19 13.14 -9.07
C PHE A 187 8.73 12.91 -8.66
N LEU A 188 8.07 11.88 -9.20
CA LEU A 188 6.70 11.52 -8.82
C LEU A 188 6.60 11.18 -7.34
N THR A 189 7.57 10.43 -6.80
CA THR A 189 7.65 10.08 -5.38
C THR A 189 7.68 11.32 -4.48
N ALA A 190 8.36 12.40 -4.90
CA ALA A 190 8.37 13.67 -4.17
C ALA A 190 7.11 14.51 -4.39
N ILE A 191 6.60 14.57 -5.62
CA ILE A 191 5.53 15.50 -6.00
C ILE A 191 4.16 15.02 -5.55
N ILE A 192 3.88 13.71 -5.64
CA ILE A 192 2.56 13.13 -5.28
C ILE A 192 2.11 13.51 -3.85
N PRO A 193 2.90 13.34 -2.78
CA PRO A 193 2.46 13.75 -1.44
C PRO A 193 2.15 15.24 -1.34
N LEU A 194 2.98 16.10 -1.94
CA LEU A 194 2.74 17.54 -1.98
C LEU A 194 1.45 17.88 -2.74
N ALA A 195 1.23 17.25 -3.89
CA ALA A 195 0.01 17.41 -4.68
C ALA A 195 -1.23 16.99 -3.89
N TYR A 196 -1.17 15.90 -3.11
CA TYR A 196 -2.28 15.45 -2.27
C TYR A 196 -2.55 16.42 -1.11
N ILE A 197 -1.52 16.93 -0.45
CA ILE A 197 -1.69 17.92 0.63
C ILE A 197 -2.32 19.20 0.08
N LEU A 198 -1.81 19.72 -1.04
CA LEU A 198 -2.35 20.92 -1.69
C LEU A 198 -3.80 20.71 -2.18
N ALA A 199 -4.08 19.56 -2.81
CA ALA A 199 -5.42 19.22 -3.26
C ALA A 199 -6.40 19.04 -2.09
N GLY A 200 -5.97 18.41 -0.99
CA GLY A 200 -6.73 18.24 0.24
C GLY A 200 -7.06 19.58 0.91
N LEU A 201 -6.10 20.51 0.95
CA LEU A 201 -6.31 21.86 1.46
C LEU A 201 -7.25 22.69 0.57
N TYR A 202 -7.04 22.65 -0.75
CA TYR A 202 -7.84 23.41 -1.72
C TYR A 202 -9.29 22.91 -1.78
N LYS A 203 -9.48 21.58 -1.87
CA LYS A 203 -10.80 20.95 -1.91
C LYS A 203 -11.45 20.82 -0.52
N LYS A 204 -10.74 21.19 0.56
CA LYS A 204 -11.17 21.04 1.96
C LYS A 204 -11.61 19.61 2.30
N ASP A 205 -10.85 18.65 1.79
CA ASP A 205 -11.17 17.24 1.84
C ASP A 205 -10.23 16.49 2.76
N ARG A 206 -10.77 16.09 3.91
CA ARG A 206 -10.03 15.46 5.00
C ARG A 206 -9.33 14.17 4.57
N ILE A 207 -9.97 13.34 3.73
CA ILE A 207 -9.42 12.03 3.35
C ILE A 207 -8.15 12.22 2.53
N THR A 208 -8.20 13.07 1.50
CA THR A 208 -7.05 13.37 0.64
C THR A 208 -5.91 14.05 1.41
N LEU A 209 -6.25 14.93 2.35
CA LEU A 209 -5.26 15.60 3.20
C LEU A 209 -4.52 14.61 4.11
N ILE A 210 -5.25 13.74 4.81
CA ILE A 210 -4.67 12.74 5.71
C ILE A 210 -3.81 11.75 4.93
N SER A 211 -4.30 11.26 3.79
CA SER A 211 -3.49 10.38 2.93
C SER A 211 -2.24 11.08 2.43
N GLY A 212 -2.32 12.35 2.05
CA GLY A 212 -1.16 13.13 1.59
C GLY A 212 -0.08 13.25 2.67
N LEU A 213 -0.48 13.53 3.91
CA LEU A 213 0.43 13.61 5.04
C LEU A 213 1.08 12.24 5.38
N PHE A 214 0.28 11.18 5.35
CA PHE A 214 0.78 9.82 5.55
C PHE A 214 1.76 9.39 4.44
N ILE A 215 1.43 9.70 3.18
CA ILE A 215 2.28 9.41 2.03
C ILE A 215 3.57 10.23 2.05
N LEU A 216 3.55 11.46 2.56
CA LEU A 216 4.75 12.28 2.73
C LEU A 216 5.79 11.58 3.61
N PHE A 217 5.34 10.92 4.69
CA PHE A 217 6.21 10.11 5.54
C PHE A 217 6.82 8.92 4.77
N LEU A 218 6.02 8.17 4.02
CA LEU A 218 6.52 7.07 3.17
C LEU A 218 7.50 7.55 2.08
N SER A 219 7.28 8.76 1.55
CA SER A 219 8.16 9.38 0.57
C SER A 219 9.50 9.72 1.19
N ALA A 220 9.53 10.30 2.39
CA ALA A 220 10.77 10.57 3.12
C ALA A 220 11.61 9.30 3.37
N LEU A 221 10.96 8.18 3.73
CA LEU A 221 11.64 6.87 3.87
C LEU A 221 12.25 6.38 2.55
N THR A 222 11.57 6.61 1.43
CA THR A 222 12.09 6.29 0.10
C THR A 222 13.33 7.14 -0.21
N PHE A 223 13.26 8.45 0.02
CA PHE A 223 14.39 9.35 -0.20
C PHE A 223 15.60 9.01 0.66
N GLN A 224 15.39 8.64 1.92
CA GLN A 224 16.46 8.19 2.82
C GLN A 224 17.21 6.99 2.24
N LYS A 225 16.46 5.96 1.78
CA LYS A 225 17.05 4.73 1.25
C LYS A 225 17.97 4.98 0.05
N TYR A 226 17.61 5.94 -0.81
CA TYR A 226 18.34 6.22 -2.06
C TYR A 226 19.29 7.41 -2.00
N ASN A 227 19.30 8.16 -0.89
CA ASN A 227 20.27 9.22 -0.65
C ASN A 227 21.05 8.91 0.65
N PRO A 228 22.06 8.03 0.59
CA PRO A 228 22.86 7.64 1.76
C PRO A 228 23.63 8.80 2.39
N ALA A 229 23.73 9.95 1.70
CA ALA A 229 24.33 11.17 2.23
C ALA A 229 23.58 11.74 3.45
N ILE A 230 22.33 11.34 3.69
CA ILE A 230 21.53 11.79 4.82
C ILE A 230 21.66 10.77 5.95
N GLN A 231 22.43 11.11 6.98
CA GLN A 231 22.54 10.27 8.18
C GLN A 231 21.14 10.10 8.82
N PRO A 232 20.78 8.89 9.29
CA PRO A 232 19.42 8.57 9.72
C PRO A 232 18.89 9.46 10.87
N GLU A 233 19.78 10.05 11.65
CA GLU A 233 19.49 10.93 12.78
C GLU A 233 18.85 12.25 12.32
N TRP A 234 19.33 12.80 11.20
CA TRP A 234 18.75 14.02 10.60
C TRP A 234 17.34 13.78 10.09
N LEU A 235 17.04 12.57 9.60
CA LEU A 235 15.75 12.24 9.03
C LEU A 235 14.66 12.11 10.10
N LEU A 236 14.97 11.47 11.24
CA LEU A 236 14.04 11.34 12.37
C LEU A 236 13.78 12.68 13.05
N THR A 237 14.82 13.51 13.21
CA THR A 237 14.70 14.83 13.84
C THR A 237 13.95 15.82 12.94
N LEU A 238 14.34 15.95 11.67
CA LEU A 238 13.62 16.82 10.71
C LEU A 238 12.22 16.28 10.41
N GLY A 239 12.04 14.97 10.32
CA GLY A 239 10.73 14.34 10.14
C GLY A 239 9.80 14.63 11.32
N GLY A 240 10.29 14.53 12.56
CA GLY A 240 9.53 14.88 13.76
C GLY A 240 9.18 16.36 13.83
N ILE A 241 10.12 17.26 13.51
CA ILE A 241 9.89 18.70 13.44
C ILE A 241 8.84 19.03 12.37
N LEU A 242 8.96 18.44 11.19
CA LEU A 242 8.01 18.62 10.10
C LEU A 242 6.62 18.13 10.49
N LEU A 243 6.52 16.98 11.17
CA LEU A 243 5.25 16.45 11.67
C LEU A 243 4.64 17.38 12.73
N LEU A 244 5.45 17.97 13.60
CA LEU A 244 5.02 19.00 14.55
C LEU A 244 4.52 20.28 13.86
N VAL A 245 5.25 20.78 12.86
CA VAL A 245 4.86 21.98 12.10
C VAL A 245 3.57 21.74 11.33
N VAL A 246 3.43 20.58 10.68
CA VAL A 246 2.21 20.22 9.96
C VAL A 246 1.05 20.00 10.93
N SER A 247 1.26 19.32 12.05
CA SER A 247 0.23 19.12 13.07
C SER A 247 -0.24 20.46 13.66
N PHE A 248 0.70 21.36 13.98
CA PHE A 248 0.40 22.69 14.50
C PHE A 248 -0.28 23.57 13.45
N GLY A 249 0.20 23.56 12.21
CA GLY A 249 -0.38 24.29 11.08
C GLY A 249 -1.79 23.81 10.76
N ALA A 250 -1.99 22.49 10.71
CA ALA A 250 -3.32 21.87 10.56
C ALA A 250 -4.24 22.27 11.72
N THR A 251 -3.77 22.18 12.97
CA THR A 251 -4.57 22.56 14.15
C THR A 251 -4.95 24.04 14.11
N ARG A 252 -4.02 24.93 13.74
CA ARG A 252 -4.28 26.38 13.64
C ARG A 252 -5.23 26.71 12.50
N TYR A 253 -5.06 26.06 11.35
CA TYR A 253 -5.93 26.23 10.19
C TYR A 253 -7.35 25.69 10.45
N LEU A 254 -7.47 24.51 11.05
CA LEU A 254 -8.74 23.90 11.44
C LEU A 254 -9.47 24.74 12.50
N ARG A 255 -8.77 25.19 13.54
CA ARG A 255 -9.35 26.00 14.63
C ARG A 255 -9.81 27.38 14.13
N SER A 256 -9.10 27.99 13.18
CA SER A 256 -9.51 29.25 12.54
C SER A 256 -10.70 29.09 11.58
N ASN A 257 -10.95 27.88 11.07
CA ASN A 257 -12.03 27.57 10.11
C ASN A 257 -13.04 26.55 10.68
N ASN A 258 -13.34 26.65 11.98
CA ASN A 258 -14.12 25.69 12.80
C ASN A 258 -15.51 25.28 12.26
N LYS A 259 -16.01 25.89 11.17
CA LYS A 259 -17.29 25.56 10.51
C LYS A 259 -17.17 24.77 9.20
N VAL A 260 -15.96 24.47 8.73
CA VAL A 260 -15.72 24.01 7.33
C VAL A 260 -15.41 22.51 7.24
N PHE A 261 -14.93 21.88 8.31
CA PHE A 261 -14.55 20.46 8.35
C PHE A 261 -15.54 19.58 9.13
N ASP A 262 -16.62 20.18 9.62
CA ASP A 262 -17.76 19.44 10.10
C ASP A 262 -18.37 18.76 8.88
N VAL A 263 -18.01 17.49 8.68
CA VAL A 263 -18.78 16.61 7.81
C VAL A 263 -20.15 16.64 8.43
N LYS A 264 -21.07 17.43 7.88
CA LYS A 264 -22.49 17.18 8.12
C LYS A 264 -22.66 15.71 7.76
N GLU A 265 -22.75 14.86 8.79
CA GLU A 265 -23.26 13.53 8.58
C GLU A 265 -24.53 13.73 7.76
N PRO A 266 -24.66 13.03 6.63
CA PRO A 266 -25.83 13.23 5.79
C PRO A 266 -27.03 12.98 6.70
N VAL A 267 -27.74 14.06 7.02
CA VAL A 267 -28.82 14.03 8.00
C VAL A 267 -29.76 12.97 7.46
N PRO A 268 -29.97 11.85 8.18
CA PRO A 268 -30.83 10.81 7.68
C PRO A 268 -32.18 11.46 7.40
N SER A 269 -32.81 11.14 6.26
CA SER A 269 -34.18 11.58 6.01
C SER A 269 -35.04 11.22 7.23
N ASP A 270 -36.04 12.03 7.55
CA ASP A 270 -36.87 11.87 8.75
C ASP A 270 -37.39 10.43 8.94
N ASP A 271 -37.59 9.68 7.86
CA ASP A 271 -37.94 8.24 7.87
C ASP A 271 -36.90 7.32 8.54
N PHE A 272 -35.60 7.58 8.40
CA PHE A 272 -34.55 6.76 9.03
C PHE A 272 -34.40 7.08 10.51
N LEU A 273 -34.56 8.34 10.90
CA LEU A 273 -34.61 8.76 12.30
C LEU A 273 -35.85 8.20 13.01
N GLN A 274 -36.99 8.14 12.31
CA GLN A 274 -38.19 7.47 12.79
C GLN A 274 -37.99 5.96 12.90
N ALA A 275 -37.34 5.31 11.92
CA ALA A 275 -37.06 3.89 11.98
C ALA A 275 -36.10 3.54 13.14
N GLU A 276 -35.05 4.33 13.37
CA GLU A 276 -34.13 4.15 14.50
C GLU A 276 -34.85 4.43 15.83
N GLY A 277 -35.69 5.47 15.90
CA GLY A 277 -36.55 5.74 17.05
C GLY A 277 -37.57 4.64 17.35
N ILE A 278 -38.12 4.00 16.31
CA ILE A 278 -39.04 2.85 16.45
C ILE A 278 -38.28 1.61 16.90
N VAL A 279 -37.08 1.33 16.37
CA VAL A 279 -36.27 0.18 16.78
C VAL A 279 -35.79 0.35 18.22
N LEU A 280 -35.33 1.54 18.61
CA LEU A 280 -34.98 1.87 19.99
C LEU A 280 -36.22 1.80 20.91
N GLY A 281 -37.35 2.39 20.51
CA GLY A 281 -38.61 2.32 21.24
C GLY A 281 -39.12 0.90 21.43
N SER A 282 -38.98 0.05 20.41
CA SER A 282 -39.37 -1.37 20.46
C SER A 282 -38.46 -2.20 21.37
N THR A 283 -37.18 -1.83 21.47
CA THR A 283 -36.20 -2.50 22.34
C THR A 283 -36.42 -2.13 23.81
N PHE A 284 -36.89 -0.90 24.08
CA PHE A 284 -37.21 -0.45 25.44
C PHE A 284 -38.64 -0.81 25.90
N SER A 285 -39.57 -1.14 25.00
CA SER A 285 -40.97 -1.45 25.36
C SER A 285 -41.21 -2.85 25.97
N THR A 286 -40.19 -3.69 26.14
CA THR A 286 -40.35 -5.05 26.70
C THR A 286 -40.13 -5.14 28.22
N ILE A 287 -40.04 -4.01 28.94
CA ILE A 287 -40.01 -4.04 30.42
C ILE A 287 -41.18 -3.24 30.99
N GLY A 288 -42.27 -3.97 31.30
CA GLY A 288 -43.25 -3.58 32.31
C GLY A 288 -44.61 -3.11 31.79
N SER A 289 -45.62 -3.99 31.87
CA SER A 289 -47.04 -3.63 31.85
C SER A 289 -47.38 -2.59 32.94
N PRO A 290 -48.40 -1.74 32.75
CA PRO A 290 -48.77 -0.75 33.75
C PRO A 290 -49.47 -1.44 34.93
N MET A 291 -48.78 -1.58 36.06
CA MET A 291 -49.45 -1.83 37.34
C MET A 291 -49.94 -0.50 37.90
N GLN A 292 -51.27 -0.42 37.98
CA GLN A 292 -52.02 0.59 38.70
C GLN A 292 -51.79 0.42 40.20
N ALA A 293 -51.13 1.38 40.86
CA ALA A 293 -51.29 1.61 42.30
C ALA A 293 -50.70 2.98 42.73
N ASP A 294 -51.63 3.83 43.14
CA ASP A 294 -51.58 4.68 44.32
C ASP A 294 -50.87 6.05 44.28
N ASN A 295 -51.71 7.08 44.49
CA ASN A 295 -51.31 8.45 44.75
C ASN A 295 -50.80 8.54 46.20
N GLN A 296 -49.49 8.69 46.41
CA GLN A 296 -48.98 9.21 47.68
C GLN A 296 -47.70 10.05 47.50
N PHE A 297 -47.79 11.29 47.98
CA PHE A 297 -46.76 12.33 47.99
C PHE A 297 -45.50 11.91 48.76
N GLY A 298 -44.34 12.41 48.31
CA GLY A 298 -43.09 12.34 49.08
C GLY A 298 -42.08 13.40 48.61
N GLY A 299 -42.11 14.57 49.25
CA GLY A 299 -41.15 15.65 49.00
C GLY A 299 -39.73 15.29 49.47
N GLY A 300 -38.73 15.70 48.68
CA GLY A 300 -37.32 15.53 49.01
C GLY A 300 -36.47 16.55 48.24
N GLN A 301 -35.73 17.34 49.00
CA GLN A 301 -35.07 18.59 48.63
C GLN A 301 -33.56 18.35 48.42
N PHE A 302 -33.05 18.67 47.24
CA PHE A 302 -31.62 18.85 46.96
C PHE A 302 -31.54 19.99 45.93
N GLY A 303 -30.83 21.10 46.09
CA GLY A 303 -29.77 21.48 47.01
C GLY A 303 -28.96 22.55 46.25
N GLY A 304 -29.61 23.69 45.95
CA GLY A 304 -29.00 24.80 45.25
C GLY A 304 -28.12 25.63 46.18
N GLY A 305 -26.89 25.92 45.76
CA GLY A 305 -25.98 26.89 46.36
C GLY A 305 -25.23 27.64 45.26
N GLY A 306 -25.47 28.96 45.18
CA GLY A 306 -24.89 29.91 44.21
C GLY A 306 -23.36 30.05 44.30
N ALA A 307 -22.67 30.92 43.56
CA ALA A 307 -22.94 32.30 43.15
C ALA A 307 -22.20 32.59 41.81
N GLY A 308 -22.46 33.60 40.96
CA GLY A 308 -23.14 34.89 41.13
C GLY A 308 -22.18 36.05 40.84
N SER A 309 -22.61 36.96 39.93
CA SER A 309 -22.10 38.30 39.50
C SER A 309 -21.68 38.33 38.02
N SER A 310 -22.45 38.85 37.04
CA SER A 310 -23.14 40.15 36.84
C SER A 310 -22.17 41.34 36.80
N PHE A 311 -21.88 41.87 35.61
CA PHE A 311 -22.44 43.09 35.00
C PHE A 311 -22.31 43.00 33.46
#